data_AF-A0AA95HFH3-F1
#
_entry.id   AF-A0AA95HFH3-F1
#
_cell.length_a   1.000
_cell.length_b   1.000
_cell.length_c   1.000
_cell.angle_alpha   90.00
_cell.angle_beta   90.00
_cell.angle_gamma   90.00
#
_symmetry.space_group_name_H-M   'P 1'
#
loop_
_entity.id
_entity.type
_entity.pdbx_description
1 polymer ?
#
loop_
_entity_poly.entity_id
_entity_poly.type
_entity_poly.pdbx_seq_one_letter_code
_entity_poly.pdbx_strand_id
1 'polypeptide(L)'
;MKENVEEAGRHVVQELERYLPALGTIITIAPMMGLLGTVLGMIGVFSAINTAGVGNPQQMAGGISEALVTTVVGLLIAITTLVFERYFKAKVDSYVAIMEREALRLIEIANSSRKTLPAAITPAPAAARSAVSTPAASQARPAPASAPLPRGGKPA
;
A
#
# COMPACT_ATOMS: atom_id res chain seq x y z
N MET A 1 -5.94 2.86 -10.40
CA MET A 1 -6.72 3.49 -9.30
C MET A 1 -6.73 2.60 -8.07
N LYS A 2 -7.30 1.38 -8.10
CA LYS A 2 -7.23 0.44 -6.96
C LYS A 2 -5.78 0.13 -6.56
N GLU A 3 -4.94 -0.19 -7.55
CA GLU A 3 -3.50 -0.47 -7.36
C GLU A 3 -2.76 0.73 -6.72
N ASN A 4 -2.96 1.94 -7.22
CA ASN A 4 -2.35 3.16 -6.66
C ASN A 4 -2.79 3.43 -5.20
N VAL A 5 -4.04 3.11 -4.86
CA VAL A 5 -4.57 3.26 -3.49
C VAL A 5 -3.97 2.21 -2.55
N GLU A 6 -3.82 0.97 -3.01
CA GLU A 6 -3.15 -0.08 -2.25
C GLU A 6 -1.66 0.24 -2.04
N GLU A 7 -0.98 0.78 -3.05
CA GLU A 7 0.42 1.20 -2.96
C GLU A 7 0.60 2.34 -1.95
N ALA A 8 -0.24 3.38 -2.02
CA ALA A 8 -0.25 4.46 -1.04
C ALA A 8 -0.54 3.95 0.38
N GLY A 9 -1.50 3.03 0.52
CA GLY A 9 -1.84 2.40 1.80
C GLY A 9 -0.66 1.65 2.42
N ARG A 10 0.08 0.87 1.63
CA ARG A 10 1.30 0.17 2.11
C ARG A 10 2.34 1.14 2.65
N HIS A 11 2.55 2.27 1.98
CA HIS A 11 3.52 3.27 2.42
C HIS A 11 3.14 3.85 3.79
N VAL A 12 1.86 4.14 4.01
CA VAL A 12 1.34 4.63 5.30
C VAL A 12 1.49 3.58 6.40
N VAL A 13 1.17 2.30 6.11
CA VAL A 13 1.34 1.21 7.08
C VAL A 13 2.80 1.07 7.49
N GLN A 14 3.74 1.12 6.53
CA GLN A 14 5.17 1.06 6.82
C GLN A 14 5.63 2.22 7.72
N GLU A 15 5.09 3.43 7.51
CA GLU A 15 5.42 4.58 8.34
C GLU A 15 4.88 4.45 9.77
N LEU A 16 3.65 3.92 9.93
CA LEU A 16 3.05 3.64 11.23
C LEU A 16 3.78 2.53 12.00
N GLU A 17 4.26 1.50 11.30
CA GLU A 17 4.97 0.38 11.91
C GLU A 17 6.47 0.63 12.12
N ARG A 18 7.04 1.73 11.61
CA ARG A 18 8.50 1.96 11.55
C ARG A 18 9.26 1.72 12.86
N TYR A 19 8.64 2.03 14.00
CA TYR A 19 9.26 1.90 15.32
C TYR A 19 8.88 0.62 16.09
N LEU A 20 7.87 -0.14 15.66
CA LEU A 20 7.48 -1.38 16.34
C LEU A 20 8.58 -2.45 16.33
N PRO A 21 9.32 -2.67 15.22
CA PRO A 21 10.44 -3.62 15.22
C PRO A 21 11.53 -3.27 16.24
N ALA A 22 11.75 -1.97 16.51
CA ALA A 22 12.74 -1.53 17.50
C ALA A 22 12.30 -1.87 18.95
N LEU A 23 11.00 -1.84 19.25
CA LEU A 23 10.50 -2.36 20.53
C LEU A 23 10.69 -3.88 20.60
N GLY A 24 10.46 -4.58 19.49
CA GLY A 24 10.74 -6.01 19.34
C GLY A 24 12.17 -6.39 19.69
N THR A 25 13.15 -5.63 19.20
CA THR A 25 14.57 -5.89 19.52
C THR A 25 14.92 -5.56 20.98
N ILE A 26 14.31 -4.56 21.59
CA ILE A 26 14.53 -4.27 23.01
C ILE A 26 14.02 -5.43 23.88
N ILE A 27 12.88 -6.02 23.54
CA ILE A 27 12.30 -7.18 24.25
C ILE A 27 13.27 -8.37 24.23
N THR A 28 13.95 -8.61 23.11
CA THR A 28 14.89 -9.74 22.99
C THR A 28 16.24 -9.46 23.64
N ILE A 29 16.73 -8.22 23.59
CA ILE A 29 18.05 -7.85 24.12
C ILE A 29 18.02 -7.63 25.65
N ALA A 30 16.92 -7.09 26.21
CA ALA A 30 16.85 -6.75 27.64
C ALA A 30 17.10 -7.94 28.59
N PRO A 31 16.54 -9.16 28.37
CA PRO A 31 16.87 -10.32 29.19
C PRO A 31 18.32 -10.77 29.05
N MET A 32 18.88 -10.67 27.84
CA MET A 32 20.29 -10.99 27.59
C MET A 32 21.22 -10.03 28.35
N MET A 33 20.85 -8.75 28.44
CA MET A 33 21.56 -7.76 29.27
C MET A 33 21.45 -8.08 30.76
N GLY A 34 20.30 -8.56 31.25
CA GLY A 34 20.14 -9.01 32.63
C GLY A 34 21.02 -10.21 32.97
N LEU A 35 21.10 -11.18 32.05
CA LEU A 35 21.99 -12.33 32.15
C LEU A 35 23.48 -11.90 32.12
N LEU A 36 23.85 -10.96 31.25
CA LEU A 36 25.21 -10.40 31.24
C LEU A 36 25.57 -9.81 32.61
N GLY A 37 24.63 -9.13 33.27
CA GLY A 37 24.81 -8.62 34.63
C GLY A 37 25.12 -9.71 35.66
N THR A 38 24.54 -10.91 35.53
CA THR A 38 24.85 -12.01 36.45
C THR A 38 26.28 -12.50 36.27
N VAL A 39 26.74 -12.57 35.01
CA VAL A 39 28.11 -12.96 34.68
C VAL A 39 29.09 -11.94 35.27
N LEU A 40 28.82 -10.64 35.12
CA LEU A 40 29.65 -9.60 35.71
C LEU A 40 29.67 -9.65 37.25
N GLY A 41 28.53 -9.87 37.89
CA GLY A 41 28.45 -10.00 39.35
C GLY A 41 29.24 -11.22 39.86
N MET A 42 29.15 -12.35 39.17
CA MET A 42 29.92 -13.55 39.51
C MET A 42 31.43 -13.37 39.28
N ILE A 43 31.84 -12.62 38.27
CA ILE A 43 33.26 -12.25 38.08
C ILE A 43 33.75 -11.44 39.29
N GLY A 44 32.95 -10.51 39.81
CA GLY A 44 33.26 -9.76 41.03
C GLY A 44 33.43 -10.68 42.26
N VAL A 45 32.52 -11.64 42.45
CA VAL A 45 32.62 -12.64 43.52
C VAL A 45 33.91 -13.45 43.42
N PHE A 46 34.26 -13.94 42.22
CA PHE A 46 35.50 -14.69 42.01
C PHE A 46 36.76 -13.85 42.20
N SER A 47 36.73 -12.58 41.81
CA SER A 47 37.83 -11.65 42.05
C SER A 47 38.10 -11.47 43.55
N ALA A 48 37.05 -11.30 44.35
CA ALA A 48 37.14 -11.18 45.81
C ALA A 48 37.71 -12.45 46.46
N ILE A 49 37.33 -13.63 45.98
CA ILE A 49 37.92 -14.90 46.44
C ILE A 49 39.41 -14.97 46.09
N ASN A 50 39.81 -14.55 44.90
CA ASN A 50 41.21 -14.61 44.49
C ASN A 50 42.13 -13.66 45.28
N THR A 51 41.60 -12.53 45.77
CA THR A 51 42.37 -11.57 46.56
C THR A 51 42.36 -11.87 48.07
N ALA A 52 41.24 -12.34 48.62
CA ALA A 52 41.06 -12.53 50.06
C ALA A 52 41.08 -13.99 50.54
N GLY A 53 41.30 -14.97 49.64
CA GLY A 53 41.18 -16.40 49.93
C GLY A 53 39.73 -16.87 49.85
N VAL A 54 39.38 -18.00 50.49
CA VAL A 54 37.96 -18.40 50.63
C VAL A 54 37.26 -17.31 51.45
N GLY A 55 36.78 -16.28 50.75
CA GLY A 55 36.34 -15.01 51.32
C GLY A 55 35.18 -15.21 52.29
N ASN A 56 34.92 -14.18 53.09
CA ASN A 56 33.81 -14.20 54.04
C ASN A 56 32.50 -14.61 53.32
N PRO A 57 31.83 -15.70 53.74
CA PRO A 57 30.60 -16.18 53.11
C PRO A 57 29.52 -15.10 52.97
N GLN A 58 29.49 -14.13 53.89
CA GLN A 58 28.56 -13.00 53.84
C GLN A 58 28.78 -12.10 52.62
N GLN A 59 30.05 -11.87 52.22
CA GLN A 59 30.38 -11.05 51.05
C GLN A 59 30.05 -11.79 49.75
N MET A 60 30.29 -13.10 49.71
CA MET A 60 29.91 -13.93 48.57
C MET A 60 28.40 -13.96 48.36
N ALA A 61 27.63 -14.13 49.43
CA ALA A 61 26.17 -14.07 49.37
C ALA A 61 25.65 -12.71 48.86
N GLY A 62 26.31 -11.61 49.24
CA GLY A 62 26.01 -10.27 48.73
C GLY A 62 26.17 -10.15 47.21
N GLY A 63 27.32 -10.57 46.67
CA GLY A 63 27.57 -10.50 45.22
C GLY A 63 26.67 -11.42 44.38
N ILE A 64 26.30 -12.58 44.91
CA ILE A 64 25.31 -13.47 44.26
C ILE A 64 23.92 -12.82 44.28
N SER A 65 23.52 -12.22 45.40
CA SER A 65 22.24 -11.50 45.48
C SER A 65 22.19 -10.34 44.49
N GLU A 66 23.27 -9.57 44.36
CA GLU A 66 23.36 -8.46 43.41
C GLU A 66 23.25 -8.96 41.96
N ALA A 67 23.94 -10.06 41.63
CA ALA A 67 23.81 -10.72 40.32
C ALA A 67 22.36 -11.12 40.02
N LEU A 68 21.61 -11.64 40.99
CA LEU A 68 20.19 -11.99 40.77
C LEU A 68 19.30 -10.77 40.52
N VAL A 69 19.58 -9.65 41.17
CA VAL A 69 18.82 -8.39 40.97
C VAL A 69 18.96 -7.91 39.53
N THR A 70 20.12 -8.02 38.89
CA THR A 70 20.28 -7.60 37.48
C THR A 70 19.42 -8.43 36.52
N THR A 71 19.19 -9.71 36.82
CA THR A 71 18.29 -10.57 36.02
C THR A 71 16.85 -10.10 36.14
N VAL A 72 16.40 -9.82 37.37
CA VAL A 72 15.06 -9.32 37.63
C VAL A 72 14.82 -8.01 36.89
N VAL A 73 15.80 -7.10 36.91
CA VAL A 73 15.72 -5.82 36.18
C VAL A 73 15.62 -6.04 34.67
N GLY A 74 16.45 -6.91 34.09
CA GLY A 74 16.42 -7.21 32.65
C GLY A 74 15.07 -7.80 32.21
N LEU A 75 14.50 -8.69 33.01
CA LEU A 75 13.17 -9.26 32.76
C LEU A 75 12.06 -8.22 32.92
N LEU A 76 12.15 -7.36 33.94
CA LEU A 76 11.15 -6.32 34.20
C LEU A 76 11.06 -5.32 33.03
N ILE A 77 12.20 -4.91 32.48
CA ILE A 77 12.27 -4.05 31.30
C ILE A 77 11.69 -4.78 30.08
N ALA A 78 12.03 -6.05 29.87
CA ALA A 78 11.54 -6.84 28.74
C ALA A 78 10.01 -7.01 28.76
N ILE A 79 9.45 -7.36 29.92
CA ILE A 79 8.00 -7.55 30.11
C ILE A 79 7.26 -6.23 29.89
N THR A 80 7.75 -5.14 30.49
CA THR A 80 7.12 -3.83 30.33
C THR A 80 7.12 -3.40 28.87
N THR A 81 8.25 -3.54 28.18
CA THR A 81 8.37 -3.20 26.75
C THR A 81 7.46 -4.07 25.88
N LEU A 82 7.31 -5.37 26.21
CA LEU A 82 6.40 -6.27 25.50
C LEU A 82 4.94 -5.82 25.60
N VAL A 83 4.50 -5.37 26.78
CA VAL A 83 3.13 -4.85 26.95
C VAL A 83 2.91 -3.62 26.07
N PHE A 84 3.87 -2.70 26.02
CA PHE A 84 3.79 -1.51 25.17
C PHE A 84 3.82 -1.85 23.68
N GLU A 85 4.72 -2.73 23.23
CA GLU A 85 4.79 -3.18 21.83
C GLU A 85 3.46 -3.75 21.35
N ARG A 86 2.83 -4.60 22.16
CA ARG A 86 1.52 -5.18 21.86
C ARG A 86 0.42 -4.13 21.78
N TYR A 87 0.42 -3.17 22.71
CA TYR A 87 -0.56 -2.08 22.70
C TYR A 87 -0.43 -1.21 21.45
N PHE A 88 0.78 -0.79 21.09
CA PHE A 88 1.00 0.04 19.89
C PHE A 88 0.70 -0.74 18.61
N LYS A 89 1.07 -2.02 18.53
CA LYS A 89 0.75 -2.87 17.38
C LYS A 89 -0.76 -2.98 17.16
N ALA A 90 -1.52 -3.29 18.22
CA ALA A 90 -2.98 -3.35 18.14
C ALA A 90 -3.60 -2.00 17.71
N LYS A 91 -3.00 -0.88 18.14
CA LYS A 91 -3.46 0.45 17.75
C LYS A 91 -3.21 0.73 16.26
N VAL A 92 -2.03 0.39 15.76
CA VAL A 92 -1.69 0.50 14.32
C VAL A 92 -2.63 -0.37 13.49
N ASP A 93 -2.83 -1.64 13.87
CA ASP A 93 -3.74 -2.55 13.17
C ASP A 93 -5.17 -1.98 13.09
N SER A 94 -5.66 -1.37 14.16
CA SER A 94 -6.95 -0.70 14.16
C SER A 94 -7.01 0.48 13.19
N TYR A 95 -5.93 1.27 13.07
CA TYR A 95 -5.87 2.38 12.12
C TYR A 95 -5.81 1.89 10.66
N VAL A 96 -5.04 0.83 10.40
CA VAL A 96 -4.96 0.19 9.08
C VAL A 96 -6.35 -0.31 8.65
N ALA A 97 -7.08 -1.00 9.54
CA ALA A 97 -8.41 -1.50 9.24
C ALA A 97 -9.42 -0.38 8.91
N ILE A 98 -9.33 0.78 9.58
CA ILE A 98 -10.17 1.95 9.28
C ILE A 98 -9.79 2.54 7.92
N MET A 99 -8.50 2.71 7.65
CA MET A 99 -8.00 3.24 6.38
C MET A 99 -8.44 2.36 5.20
N GLU A 100 -8.34 1.03 5.32
CA GLU A 100 -8.77 0.09 4.29
C GLU A 100 -10.28 0.20 4.00
N ARG A 101 -11.11 0.30 5.04
CA ARG A 101 -12.56 0.48 4.88
C ARG A 101 -12.92 1.78 4.16
N GLU A 102 -12.29 2.90 4.54
CA GLU A 102 -12.56 4.19 3.91
C GLU A 102 -12.02 4.24 2.48
N ALA A 103 -10.86 3.64 2.20
CA ALA A 103 -10.34 3.49 0.85
C ALA A 103 -11.30 2.71 -0.06
N LEU A 104 -11.88 1.62 0.44
CA LEU A 104 -12.86 0.83 -0.31
C LEU A 104 -14.14 1.62 -0.60
N ARG A 105 -14.67 2.36 0.39
CA ARG A 105 -15.84 3.25 0.19
C ARG A 105 -15.59 4.31 -0.87
N LEU A 106 -14.42 4.95 -0.85
CA LEU A 106 -14.06 5.97 -1.84
C LEU A 106 -14.01 5.39 -3.27
N ILE A 107 -13.46 4.17 -3.42
CA ILE A 107 -13.43 3.47 -4.72
C ILE A 107 -14.85 3.15 -5.19
N GLU A 108 -15.74 2.69 -4.31
CA GLU A 108 -17.13 2.39 -4.64
C GLU A 108 -17.90 3.63 -5.13
N ILE A 109 -17.75 4.76 -4.43
CA ILE A 109 -18.38 6.04 -4.80
C ILE A 109 -17.82 6.56 -6.14
N ALA A 110 -16.51 6.48 -6.34
CA ALA A 110 -15.86 6.91 -7.59
C ALA A 110 -16.30 6.06 -8.80
N ASN A 111 -16.47 4.74 -8.61
CA ASN A 111 -16.97 3.86 -9.66
C ASN A 111 -18.48 4.04 -9.93
N SER A 112 -19.26 4.32 -8.89
CA SER A 112 -20.70 4.61 -9.02
C SER A 112 -20.95 5.87 -9.85
N SER A 113 -20.14 6.91 -9.64
CA SER A 113 -20.21 8.17 -10.41
C SER A 113 -19.93 7.97 -11.90
N ARG A 114 -19.06 7.02 -12.26
CA ARG A 114 -18.75 6.67 -13.67
C ARG A 114 -19.92 5.97 -14.36
N LYS A 115 -20.75 5.23 -13.62
CA LYS A 115 -21.90 4.50 -14.15
C LYS A 115 -23.11 5.40 -14.47
N THR A 116 -23.15 6.60 -13.88
CA THR A 116 -24.21 7.60 -14.06
C THR A 116 -24.04 8.52 -15.27
N LEU A 117 -22.94 8.45 -16.02
CA LEU A 117 -22.86 9.16 -17.31
C LEU A 117 -23.70 8.38 -18.34
N PRO A 118 -24.85 8.91 -18.79
CA PRO A 118 -25.63 8.25 -19.82
C PRO A 118 -24.79 8.18 -21.08
N ALA A 119 -24.67 6.98 -21.65
CA ALA A 119 -24.27 6.78 -23.04
C ALA A 119 -25.35 7.31 -24.00
N ALA A 120 -25.79 8.56 -23.81
CA ALA A 120 -26.81 9.22 -24.62
C ALA A 120 -26.17 10.26 -25.54
N ILE A 121 -25.24 9.81 -26.37
CA ILE A 121 -25.12 10.29 -27.74
C ILE A 121 -24.89 9.06 -28.63
N THR A 122 -25.90 8.19 -28.69
CA THR A 122 -26.07 7.28 -29.84
C THR A 122 -26.97 8.02 -30.83
N PRO A 123 -26.55 8.29 -32.08
CA PRO A 123 -27.46 8.74 -33.09
C PRO A 123 -28.46 7.61 -33.37
N ALA A 124 -29.75 7.91 -33.24
CA ALA A 124 -30.84 6.96 -33.42
C ALA A 124 -30.86 6.35 -34.84
N PRO A 125 -31.35 5.10 -35.01
CA PRO A 125 -31.30 4.37 -36.27
C PRO A 125 -32.41 4.83 -37.21
N ALA A 126 -32.06 5.52 -38.29
CA ALA A 126 -32.96 5.82 -39.40
C ALA A 126 -32.99 4.63 -40.38
N ALA A 127 -33.68 3.56 -39.99
CA ALA A 127 -34.03 2.48 -40.92
C ALA A 127 -35.47 2.67 -41.44
N ALA A 128 -35.59 2.60 -42.77
CA ALA A 128 -36.77 2.23 -43.55
C ALA A 128 -37.87 3.29 -43.79
N ARG A 129 -37.73 4.01 -44.93
CA ARG A 129 -38.84 4.15 -45.89
C ARG A 129 -38.38 3.68 -47.27
N SER A 130 -38.80 2.46 -47.59
CA SER A 130 -38.60 1.73 -48.84
C SER A 130 -39.51 2.24 -49.96
N ALA A 131 -39.02 2.21 -51.21
CA ALA A 131 -39.71 1.86 -52.46
C ALA A 131 -38.83 2.32 -53.65
N VAL A 132 -38.01 1.45 -54.26
CA VAL A 132 -38.34 0.65 -55.45
C VAL A 132 -38.82 1.49 -56.65
N SER A 133 -37.94 1.70 -57.63
CA SER A 133 -38.16 1.34 -59.05
C SER A 133 -36.97 1.79 -59.93
N THR A 134 -36.27 0.79 -60.46
CA THR A 134 -35.68 0.53 -61.80
C THR A 134 -35.38 1.67 -62.82
N PRO A 135 -34.63 1.41 -63.92
CA PRO A 135 -33.56 2.26 -64.43
C PRO A 135 -33.95 2.95 -65.77
N ALA A 136 -32.98 3.63 -66.37
CA ALA A 136 -32.90 4.01 -67.79
C ALA A 136 -33.37 5.41 -68.21
N ALA A 137 -32.58 5.93 -69.15
CA ALA A 137 -32.91 6.84 -70.23
C ALA A 137 -32.95 8.36 -69.96
N SER A 138 -32.04 9.03 -70.66
CA SER A 138 -32.39 10.10 -71.61
C SER A 138 -32.89 11.42 -71.00
N GLN A 139 -31.95 12.26 -70.58
CA GLN A 139 -32.16 13.71 -70.65
C GLN A 139 -31.45 14.27 -71.88
N ALA A 140 -32.21 14.32 -72.97
CA ALA A 140 -31.96 15.18 -74.11
C ALA A 140 -32.65 16.54 -73.88
N ARG A 141 -31.83 17.61 -73.79
CA ARG A 141 -31.96 18.95 -74.40
C ARG A 141 -33.24 19.82 -74.13
N PRO A 142 -33.18 21.18 -74.25
CA PRO A 142 -32.77 21.88 -75.47
C PRO A 142 -31.79 23.05 -75.29
N ALA A 143 -31.18 23.41 -76.43
CA ALA A 143 -30.28 24.54 -76.65
C ALA A 143 -31.03 25.87 -76.84
N PRO A 144 -30.34 27.02 -76.76
CA PRO A 144 -30.73 28.19 -77.52
C PRO A 144 -29.73 28.50 -78.65
N ALA A 145 -30.28 29.21 -79.63
CA ALA A 145 -29.76 29.48 -80.96
C ALA A 145 -28.73 30.62 -81.04
N SER A 146 -27.78 30.47 -81.97
CA SER A 146 -27.28 31.56 -82.81
C SER A 146 -26.63 30.98 -84.08
N ALA A 147 -26.94 31.59 -85.22
CA ALA A 147 -26.84 31.12 -86.61
C ALA A 147 -25.44 31.38 -87.29
N PRO A 148 -25.27 31.43 -88.63
CA PRO A 148 -25.26 30.31 -89.59
C PRO A 148 -24.05 30.28 -90.60
N LEU A 149 -23.72 29.06 -91.12
CA LEU A 149 -23.34 28.65 -92.52
C LEU A 149 -22.07 29.25 -93.23
N PRO A 150 -21.54 28.72 -94.37
CA PRO A 150 -21.65 27.38 -95.02
C PRO A 150 -20.36 26.82 -95.74
N ARG A 151 -20.52 25.66 -96.41
CA ARG A 151 -19.74 25.05 -97.54
C ARG A 151 -18.40 24.41 -97.18
N GLY A 152 -18.03 23.21 -97.62
CA GLY A 152 -18.55 22.27 -98.61
C GLY A 152 -17.42 21.27 -98.96
N GLY A 153 -17.71 20.24 -99.77
CA GLY A 153 -16.66 19.40 -100.35
C GLY A 153 -16.97 17.91 -100.31
N LYS A 154 -17.15 17.35 -101.51
CA LYS A 154 -17.60 15.99 -101.82
C LYS A 154 -16.42 14.98 -101.88
N PRO A 155 -16.72 13.68 -102.02
CA PRO A 155 -15.87 12.55 -101.65
C PRO A 155 -15.10 11.94 -102.83
N ALA A 156 -14.15 11.07 -102.50
CA ALA A 156 -13.82 9.84 -103.24
C ALA A 156 -13.18 8.85 -102.27
#